data_AF-A0A3D1TWP9-F1
#
_entry.id   AF-A0A3D1TWP9-F1
#
_cell.length_a   1.000
_cell.length_b   1.000
_cell.length_c   1.000
_cell.angle_alpha   90.00
_cell.angle_beta   90.00
_cell.angle_gamma   90.00
#
_symmetry.space_group_name_H-M   'P 1'
#
loop_
_entity.id
_entity.type
_entity.pdbx_description
1 polymer ?
#
loop_
_entity_poly.entity_id
_entity_poly.type
_entity_poly.pdbx_seq_one_letter_code
_entity_poly.pdbx_strand_id
1 'polypeptide(L)'
;MIYAAPGAAFEERIMKGTIDAASTMIIQGEALRPIGVVPGSTSTKGLVVAAPTGYGAKFLDLEVNAVSKMSVDQNGAIFCGASLAVNVSVLTYGATVATDTGLANLFKLTVTNGIAFTMSDPTNPITGRIATFDILNSSGGAMGVVTWGAAFKLDATGFVSPANGKRKTISFYYDGTNWVQIGPTSADI
;
A
#
# COMPACT_ATOMS: atom_id res chain seq x y z
N MET A 1 17.42 -57.92 -27.29
CA MET A 1 17.67 -56.75 -28.16
C MET A 1 16.66 -56.82 -29.29
N ILE A 2 15.52 -56.13 -29.16
CA ILE A 2 14.44 -56.17 -30.14
C ILE A 2 14.59 -54.91 -30.99
N TYR A 3 15.01 -55.08 -32.25
CA TYR A 3 15.09 -53.98 -33.21
C TYR A 3 13.68 -53.66 -33.74
N ALA A 4 13.21 -52.44 -33.50
CA ALA A 4 12.02 -51.92 -34.17
C ALA A 4 12.35 -51.61 -35.64
N ALA A 5 11.46 -51.98 -36.56
CA ALA A 5 11.63 -51.77 -37.98
C ALA A 5 11.63 -50.26 -38.32
N PRO A 6 12.42 -49.81 -39.34
CA PRO A 6 12.43 -48.41 -39.76
C PRO A 6 11.08 -48.06 -40.40
N GLY A 7 10.36 -47.09 -39.83
CA GLY A 7 9.09 -46.59 -40.37
C GLY A 7 7.87 -46.66 -39.44
N ALA A 8 8.00 -47.16 -38.20
CA ALA A 8 6.92 -47.07 -37.23
C ALA A 8 6.75 -45.62 -36.75
N ALA A 9 5.66 -44.96 -37.16
CA ALA A 9 5.27 -43.68 -36.60
C ALA A 9 4.98 -43.84 -35.10
N PHE A 10 5.67 -43.10 -34.25
CA PHE A 10 5.31 -43.00 -32.84
C PHE A 10 4.04 -42.16 -32.75
N GLU A 11 2.90 -42.79 -32.45
CA GLU A 11 1.68 -42.04 -32.12
C GLU A 11 1.87 -41.34 -30.78
N GLU A 12 1.96 -40.01 -30.81
CA GLU A 12 1.82 -39.17 -29.64
C GLU A 12 0.36 -39.28 -29.16
N ARG A 13 0.10 -40.19 -28.23
CA ARG A 13 -1.23 -40.35 -27.63
C ARG A 13 -1.47 -39.22 -26.62
N ILE A 14 -1.85 -38.05 -27.11
CA ILE A 14 -2.37 -36.95 -26.28
C ILE A 14 -3.74 -37.39 -25.74
N MET A 15 -3.82 -37.74 -24.45
CA MET A 15 -5.11 -37.97 -23.81
C MET A 15 -5.88 -36.64 -23.71
N LYS A 16 -6.82 -36.40 -24.62
CA LYS A 16 -7.79 -35.30 -24.54
C LYS A 16 -8.94 -35.75 -23.65
N GLY A 17 -8.84 -35.51 -22.35
CA GLY A 17 -9.94 -35.70 -21.40
C GLY A 17 -10.56 -34.37 -21.01
N THR A 18 -11.89 -34.26 -21.14
CA THR A 18 -12.66 -33.13 -20.60
C THR A 18 -12.74 -33.29 -19.08
N ILE A 19 -12.19 -32.33 -18.33
CA ILE A 19 -12.27 -32.31 -16.86
C ILE A 19 -13.62 -31.69 -16.48
N ASP A 20 -14.48 -32.43 -15.79
CA ASP A 20 -15.71 -31.85 -15.21
C ASP A 20 -15.42 -31.17 -13.86
N ALA A 21 -16.29 -30.24 -13.46
CA ALA A 21 -16.08 -29.38 -12.29
C ALA A 21 -16.13 -30.11 -10.94
N ALA A 22 -16.44 -31.42 -10.91
CA ALA A 22 -16.55 -32.21 -9.69
C ALA A 22 -15.38 -33.18 -9.47
N SER A 23 -14.47 -33.30 -10.44
CA SER A 23 -13.39 -34.29 -10.40
C SER A 23 -12.18 -33.79 -9.61
N THR A 24 -11.91 -34.37 -8.44
CA THR A 24 -10.63 -34.20 -7.73
C THR A 24 -9.54 -34.98 -8.46
N MET A 25 -8.59 -34.26 -9.06
CA MET A 25 -7.44 -34.88 -9.73
C MET A 25 -6.48 -35.45 -8.68
N ILE A 26 -6.54 -36.77 -8.46
CA ILE A 26 -5.57 -37.50 -7.64
C ILE A 26 -4.45 -37.97 -8.57
N ILE A 27 -3.32 -37.26 -8.59
CA ILE A 27 -2.10 -37.75 -9.25
C ILE A 27 -1.41 -38.71 -8.27
N GLN A 28 -1.70 -40.00 -8.39
CA GLN A 28 -0.94 -41.05 -7.70
C GLN A 28 -0.05 -41.80 -8.70
N GLY A 29 1.22 -41.98 -8.32
CA GLY A 29 1.87 -43.28 -8.51
C GLY A 29 2.92 -43.47 -9.59
N GLU A 30 3.30 -42.46 -10.38
CA GLU A 30 4.40 -42.61 -11.35
C GLU A 30 5.31 -41.37 -11.27
N ALA A 31 6.63 -41.57 -11.37
CA ALA A 31 7.63 -40.51 -11.25
C ALA A 31 7.23 -39.31 -12.12
N LEU A 32 6.98 -38.16 -11.47
CA LEU A 32 6.59 -36.93 -12.16
C LEU A 32 7.64 -36.64 -13.24
N ARG A 33 7.28 -36.85 -14.51
CA ARG A 33 8.13 -36.41 -15.61
C ARG A 33 8.17 -34.89 -15.54
N PRO A 34 9.35 -34.25 -15.59
CA PRO A 34 9.44 -32.81 -15.55
C PRO A 34 8.57 -32.23 -16.66
N ILE A 35 7.62 -31.37 -16.29
CA ILE A 35 6.84 -30.61 -17.27
C ILE A 35 7.87 -29.89 -18.15
N GLY A 36 7.77 -30.07 -19.47
CA GLY A 36 8.78 -29.55 -20.39
C GLY A 36 9.04 -28.09 -20.10
N VAL A 37 10.30 -27.75 -19.84
CA VAL A 37 10.73 -26.37 -19.62
C VAL A 37 10.27 -25.59 -20.86
N VAL A 38 9.36 -24.64 -20.68
CA VAL A 38 8.98 -23.73 -21.76
C VAL A 38 10.26 -23.04 -22.22
N PRO A 39 10.62 -23.10 -23.53
CA PRO A 39 11.85 -22.48 -24.02
C PRO A 39 11.92 -21.00 -23.59
N GLY A 40 12.95 -20.66 -22.80
CA GLY A 40 13.13 -19.33 -22.22
C GLY A 40 12.75 -19.19 -20.73
N SER A 41 12.14 -20.20 -20.11
CA SER A 41 11.86 -20.20 -18.67
C SER A 41 13.07 -20.69 -17.87
N THR A 42 13.54 -19.88 -16.93
CA THR A 42 14.57 -20.27 -15.94
C THR A 42 13.96 -20.82 -14.65
N SER A 43 12.63 -20.72 -14.46
CA SER A 43 11.95 -21.15 -13.25
C SER A 43 11.61 -22.64 -13.29
N THR A 44 12.16 -23.41 -12.36
CA THR A 44 11.93 -24.87 -12.23
C THR A 44 10.79 -25.24 -11.29
N LYS A 45 10.13 -24.26 -10.64
CA LYS A 45 9.04 -24.47 -9.68
C LYS A 45 8.03 -23.32 -9.74
N GLY A 46 7.03 -23.44 -10.62
CA GLY A 46 5.91 -22.49 -10.70
C GLY A 46 4.56 -23.19 -10.53
N LEU A 47 3.64 -22.60 -9.76
CA LEU A 47 2.23 -22.96 -9.80
C LEU A 47 1.65 -22.42 -11.12
N VAL A 48 1.37 -23.31 -12.07
CA VAL A 48 0.69 -22.95 -13.31
C VAL A 48 -0.80 -22.88 -13.05
N VAL A 49 -1.32 -21.68 -12.78
CA VAL A 49 -2.76 -21.44 -12.86
C VAL A 49 -3.06 -21.18 -14.34
N ALA A 50 -3.62 -22.17 -15.04
CA ALA A 50 -4.00 -22.01 -16.43
C ALA A 50 -5.07 -20.90 -16.54
N ALA A 51 -4.73 -19.79 -17.19
CA ALA A 51 -5.72 -18.79 -17.57
C ALA A 51 -6.50 -19.32 -18.79
N PRO A 52 -7.83 -19.10 -18.87
CA PRO A 52 -8.58 -19.37 -20.08
C PRO A 52 -7.98 -18.61 -21.27
N THR A 53 -7.96 -19.26 -22.43
CA THR A 53 -7.35 -18.78 -23.67
C THR A 53 -7.70 -17.31 -23.97
N GLY A 54 -6.69 -16.48 -24.19
CA GLY A 54 -6.85 -15.06 -24.58
C GLY A 54 -6.27 -14.05 -23.59
N TYR A 55 -5.95 -14.47 -22.36
CA TYR A 55 -5.25 -13.65 -21.38
C TYR A 55 -3.81 -14.16 -21.24
N GLY A 56 -2.82 -13.31 -21.50
CA GLY A 56 -1.41 -13.67 -21.35
C GLY A 56 -1.15 -14.29 -19.98
N ALA A 57 -0.38 -15.37 -19.94
CA ALA A 57 0.01 -16.02 -18.70
C ALA A 57 0.68 -14.98 -17.78
N LYS A 58 0.06 -14.68 -16.63
CA LYS A 58 0.69 -13.89 -15.57
C LYS A 58 1.44 -14.87 -14.67
N PHE A 59 2.75 -14.95 -14.85
CA PHE A 59 3.60 -15.73 -13.96
C PHE A 59 3.71 -14.99 -12.61
N LEU A 60 3.36 -15.67 -11.52
CA LEU A 60 3.86 -15.32 -10.20
C LEU A 60 5.17 -16.09 -10.01
N ASP A 61 6.31 -15.44 -10.27
CA ASP A 61 7.61 -16.01 -9.97
C ASP A 61 7.89 -15.91 -8.46
N LEU A 62 7.62 -16.99 -7.72
CA LEU A 62 8.12 -17.15 -6.35
C LEU A 62 9.50 -17.81 -6.39
N GLU A 63 10.54 -17.01 -6.61
CA GLU A 63 11.90 -17.52 -6.52
C GLU A 63 12.25 -17.82 -5.05
N VAL A 64 12.45 -19.10 -4.73
CA VAL A 64 12.87 -19.58 -3.41
C VAL A 64 14.39 -19.39 -3.26
N ASN A 65 14.89 -18.16 -3.36
CA ASN A 65 16.19 -17.79 -2.79
C ASN A 65 16.46 -16.27 -2.69
N ALA A 66 15.59 -15.48 -2.05
CA ALA A 66 15.96 -14.31 -1.20
C ALA A 66 14.73 -13.44 -0.82
N VAL A 67 14.32 -13.53 0.44
CA VAL A 67 13.79 -12.46 1.33
C VAL A 67 12.52 -11.65 0.96
N SER A 68 11.98 -11.68 -0.26
CA SER A 68 10.77 -10.90 -0.58
C SER A 68 9.54 -11.79 -0.79
N LYS A 69 8.77 -12.02 0.28
CA LYS A 69 7.44 -12.64 0.21
C LYS A 69 6.47 -11.65 -0.44
N MET A 70 6.43 -11.65 -1.77
CA MET A 70 5.38 -10.97 -2.50
C MET A 70 4.05 -11.68 -2.23
N SER A 71 3.26 -11.18 -1.27
CA SER A 71 1.91 -11.69 -1.01
C SER A 71 0.92 -10.93 -1.88
N VAL A 72 0.04 -11.65 -2.58
CA VAL A 72 -1.12 -11.06 -3.24
C VAL A 72 -2.30 -11.20 -2.28
N ASP A 73 -2.97 -10.10 -1.91
CA ASP A 73 -4.19 -10.20 -1.11
C ASP A 73 -5.39 -10.68 -1.94
N GLN A 74 -6.50 -10.91 -1.27
CA GLN A 74 -7.77 -11.37 -1.87
C GLN A 74 -8.38 -10.34 -2.85
N ASN A 75 -7.83 -9.12 -2.88
CA ASN A 75 -8.21 -8.03 -3.78
C ASN A 75 -7.17 -7.78 -4.88
N GLY A 76 -6.10 -8.58 -4.97
CA GLY A 76 -5.07 -8.47 -6.01
C GLY A 76 -3.91 -7.53 -5.67
N ALA A 77 -3.79 -7.03 -4.43
CA ALA A 77 -2.71 -6.13 -4.04
C ALA A 77 -1.41 -6.91 -3.81
N ILE A 78 -0.33 -6.49 -4.48
CA ILE A 78 0.99 -7.15 -4.46
C ILE A 78 1.89 -6.50 -3.39
N PHE A 79 2.27 -7.23 -2.35
CA PHE A 79 3.13 -6.73 -1.27
C PHE A 79 4.56 -7.27 -1.37
N CYS A 80 5.42 -6.62 -2.14
CA CYS A 80 6.86 -6.88 -2.12
C CYS A 80 7.59 -5.75 -1.39
N GLY A 81 8.00 -5.96 -0.13
CA GLY A 81 9.05 -5.15 0.51
C GLY A 81 8.82 -3.63 0.63
N ALA A 82 7.60 -3.12 0.56
CA ALA A 82 7.34 -1.70 0.80
C ALA A 82 7.69 -1.38 2.26
N SER A 83 8.71 -0.54 2.47
CA SER A 83 8.95 0.09 3.77
C SER A 83 7.64 0.73 4.24
N LEU A 84 7.24 0.50 5.49
CA LEU A 84 6.20 1.27 6.18
C LEU A 84 6.73 2.70 6.45
N ALA A 85 7.21 3.37 5.41
CA ALA A 85 7.62 4.75 5.46
C ALA A 85 6.36 5.61 5.42
N VAL A 86 6.24 6.53 6.38
CA VAL A 86 5.17 7.51 6.37
C VAL A 86 5.42 8.47 5.21
N ASN A 87 4.41 8.66 4.34
CA ASN A 87 4.49 9.70 3.32
C ASN A 87 4.42 11.07 4.00
N VAL A 88 5.39 11.93 3.70
CA VAL A 88 5.53 13.27 4.30
C VAL A 88 5.28 14.34 3.24
N SER A 89 4.43 15.31 3.58
CA SER A 89 4.23 16.53 2.78
C SER A 89 4.62 17.76 3.60
N VAL A 90 5.36 18.69 2.98
CA VAL A 90 5.70 19.98 3.59
C VAL A 90 4.66 21.00 3.17
N LEU A 91 3.94 21.54 4.14
CA LEU A 91 2.90 22.54 3.91
C LEU A 91 3.52 23.94 3.80
N THR A 92 2.94 24.76 2.92
CA THR A 92 3.30 26.17 2.79
C THR A 92 2.56 26.97 3.86
N TYR A 93 3.28 27.73 4.67
CA TYR A 93 2.68 28.62 5.67
C TYR A 93 2.10 29.88 5.01
N GLY A 94 0.93 30.28 5.48
CA GLY A 94 0.20 31.47 5.04
C GLY A 94 -1.04 31.69 5.90
N ALA A 95 -1.86 32.69 5.55
CA ALA A 95 -3.11 32.95 6.28
C ALA A 95 -4.09 31.77 6.22
N THR A 96 -4.03 30.98 5.14
CA THR A 96 -4.72 29.70 5.01
C THR A 96 -3.73 28.65 4.53
N VAL A 97 -3.68 27.53 5.24
CA VAL A 97 -2.82 26.39 4.95
C VAL A 97 -3.68 25.28 4.40
N ALA A 98 -3.49 24.96 3.12
CA ALA A 98 -4.19 23.89 2.44
C ALA A 98 -3.49 22.54 2.65
N THR A 99 -4.28 21.47 2.78
CA THR A 99 -3.78 20.10 3.01
C THR A 99 -4.42 19.15 2.00
N ASP A 100 -3.60 18.40 1.27
CA ASP A 100 -4.08 17.30 0.43
C ASP A 100 -3.76 15.96 1.09
N THR A 101 -4.81 15.31 1.62
CA THR A 101 -4.66 14.03 2.29
C THR A 101 -4.48 12.87 1.34
N GLY A 102 -4.62 13.04 0.02
CA GLY A 102 -4.24 12.05 -0.97
C GLY A 102 -2.73 11.80 -1.01
N LEU A 103 -1.92 12.83 -0.77
CA LEU A 103 -0.46 12.83 -1.00
C LEU A 103 0.37 12.29 0.17
N ALA A 104 -0.10 12.45 1.41
CA ALA A 104 0.69 12.14 2.60
C ALA A 104 -0.17 11.77 3.82
N ASN A 105 0.48 11.23 4.84
CA ASN A 105 -0.12 10.97 6.16
C ASN A 105 0.53 11.84 7.25
N LEU A 106 1.75 12.33 7.02
CA LEU A 106 2.43 13.30 7.88
C LEU A 106 2.60 14.63 7.16
N PHE A 107 2.13 15.71 7.76
CA PHE A 107 2.20 17.06 7.22
C PHE A 107 3.07 17.92 8.11
N LYS A 108 4.11 18.53 7.55
CA LYS A 108 5.01 19.41 8.29
C LYS A 108 4.72 20.86 7.97
N LEU A 109 4.47 21.67 8.99
CA LEU A 109 4.24 23.10 8.86
C LEU A 109 5.25 23.86 9.72
N THR A 110 5.94 24.83 9.13
CA THR A 110 6.78 25.77 9.87
C THR A 110 6.12 27.14 9.88
N VAL A 111 5.69 27.59 11.06
CA VAL A 111 5.05 28.89 11.26
C VAL A 111 6.12 29.95 11.46
N THR A 112 6.07 31.03 10.68
CA THR A 112 7.16 32.02 10.61
C THR A 112 6.84 33.37 11.24
N ASN A 113 5.61 33.58 11.72
CA ASN A 113 5.23 34.80 12.42
C ASN A 113 4.11 34.53 13.46
N GLY A 114 3.74 35.56 14.22
CA GLY A 114 2.71 35.50 15.26
C GLY A 114 1.28 35.74 14.78
N ILE A 115 1.03 35.75 13.47
CA ILE A 115 -0.29 36.05 12.89
C ILE A 115 -1.15 34.78 12.90
N ALA A 116 -2.42 34.93 13.30
CA ALA A 116 -3.40 33.85 13.26
C ALA A 116 -3.59 33.33 11.82
N PHE A 117 -3.84 32.02 11.70
CA PHE A 117 -4.00 31.36 10.42
C PHE A 117 -5.01 30.22 10.52
N THR A 118 -5.50 29.79 9.36
CA THR A 118 -6.49 28.71 9.25
C THR A 118 -5.90 27.49 8.59
N MET A 119 -6.08 26.31 9.19
CA MET A 119 -5.94 25.02 8.51
C MET A 119 -7.24 24.74 7.76
N SER A 120 -7.23 24.80 6.42
CA SER A 120 -8.44 24.53 5.64
C SER A 120 -8.86 23.07 5.73
N ASP A 121 -10.11 22.77 5.41
CA ASP A 121 -10.58 21.38 5.30
C ASP A 121 -9.69 20.62 4.29
N PRO A 122 -9.18 19.43 4.65
CA PRO A 122 -8.32 18.68 3.75
C PRO A 122 -9.04 18.19 2.50
N THR A 123 -8.34 18.17 1.36
CA THR A 123 -8.84 17.60 0.11
C THR A 123 -8.49 16.11 -0.01
N ASN A 124 -9.22 15.43 -0.89
CA ASN A 124 -9.09 14.00 -1.20
C ASN A 124 -9.12 13.08 0.04
N PRO A 125 -10.08 13.26 0.97
CA PRO A 125 -10.16 12.43 2.15
C PRO A 125 -10.58 11.00 1.79
N ILE A 126 -10.02 10.03 2.50
CA ILE A 126 -10.39 8.60 2.39
C ILE A 126 -10.84 8.13 3.77
N THR A 127 -12.01 7.50 3.86
CA THR A 127 -12.54 6.97 5.12
C THR A 127 -11.53 6.04 5.81
N GLY A 128 -11.33 6.25 7.11
CA GLY A 128 -10.35 5.51 7.93
C GLY A 128 -8.92 6.03 7.84
N ARG A 129 -8.66 7.06 7.02
CA ARG A 129 -7.31 7.63 6.90
C ARG A 129 -6.93 8.42 8.15
N ILE A 130 -5.67 8.32 8.55
CA ILE A 130 -5.07 9.12 9.60
C ILE A 130 -4.18 10.20 8.98
N ALA A 131 -4.37 11.44 9.40
CA ALA A 131 -3.53 12.57 9.07
C ALA A 131 -2.90 13.13 10.36
N THR A 132 -1.58 13.25 10.37
CA THR A 132 -0.81 13.85 11.46
C THR A 132 -0.18 15.14 10.98
N PHE A 133 -0.36 16.21 11.75
CA PHE A 133 0.27 17.51 11.52
C PHE A 133 1.40 17.68 12.53
N ASP A 134 2.62 17.95 12.06
CA ASP A 134 3.80 18.35 12.82
C ASP A 134 4.01 19.85 12.60
N ILE A 135 3.68 20.65 13.63
CA ILE A 135 3.66 22.10 13.56
C ILE A 135 4.81 22.65 14.41
N LEU A 136 5.76 23.30 13.75
CA LEU A 136 6.90 24.00 14.36
C LEU A 136 6.60 25.50 14.46
N ASN A 137 6.77 26.07 15.66
CA ASN A 137 6.78 27.51 15.84
C ASN A 137 8.21 28.06 15.65
N SER A 138 8.42 28.76 14.55
CA SER A 138 9.66 29.48 14.21
C SER A 138 9.41 30.99 14.08
N SER A 139 8.40 31.53 14.76
CA SER A 139 7.99 32.93 14.64
C SER A 139 8.95 33.93 15.30
N GLY A 140 9.87 33.46 16.14
CA GLY A 140 10.68 34.31 17.02
C GLY A 140 9.97 34.71 18.31
N GLY A 141 8.73 34.24 18.53
CA GLY A 141 7.91 34.57 19.70
C GLY A 141 6.70 33.64 19.87
N ALA A 142 5.59 34.19 20.36
CA ALA A 142 4.34 33.43 20.41
C ALA A 142 3.85 33.09 19.00
N MET A 143 3.39 31.86 18.78
CA MET A 143 2.76 31.47 17.52
C MET A 143 1.39 32.11 17.41
N GLY A 144 0.96 32.42 16.18
CA GLY A 144 -0.44 32.78 15.92
C GLY A 144 -1.42 31.67 16.33
N VAL A 145 -2.66 32.06 16.60
CA VAL A 145 -3.75 31.11 16.87
C VAL A 145 -4.06 30.31 15.61
N VAL A 146 -4.18 28.99 15.76
CA VAL A 146 -4.59 28.08 14.68
C VAL A 146 -6.11 27.95 14.71
N THR A 147 -6.77 28.37 13.65
CA THR A 147 -8.19 28.06 13.40
C THR A 147 -8.27 26.81 12.53
N TRP A 148 -9.09 25.85 12.93
CA TRP A 148 -9.30 24.62 12.15
C TRP A 148 -10.58 24.75 11.32
N GLY A 149 -10.53 24.23 10.09
CA GLY A 149 -11.70 24.14 9.22
C GLY A 149 -12.87 23.36 9.86
N ALA A 150 -14.07 23.56 9.33
CA ALA A 150 -15.31 23.07 9.94
C ALA A 150 -15.40 21.52 9.96
N ALA A 151 -14.69 20.84 9.06
CA ALA A 151 -14.62 19.39 9.02
C ALA A 151 -13.80 18.81 10.18
N PHE A 152 -12.93 19.60 10.83
CA PHE A 152 -12.19 19.13 12.00
C PHE A 152 -13.07 19.14 13.26
N LYS A 153 -13.07 18.02 13.99
CA LYS A 153 -13.71 17.87 15.29
C LYS A 153 -12.62 17.69 16.34
N LEU A 154 -12.30 18.79 17.01
CA LEU A 154 -11.35 18.79 18.11
C LEU A 154 -12.06 18.45 19.42
N ASP A 155 -11.32 17.85 20.35
CA ASP A 155 -11.82 17.65 21.70
C ASP A 155 -11.85 18.98 22.49
N ALA A 156 -12.30 18.93 23.74
CA ALA A 156 -12.39 20.11 24.60
C ALA A 156 -11.02 20.75 24.92
N THR A 157 -9.92 20.01 24.78
CA THR A 157 -8.56 20.52 25.03
C THR A 157 -8.02 21.31 23.83
N GLY A 158 -8.51 21.00 22.63
CA GLY A 158 -8.13 21.66 21.39
C GLY A 158 -6.65 21.50 21.04
N PHE A 159 -6.14 22.41 20.21
CA PHE A 159 -4.72 22.50 19.90
C PHE A 159 -4.10 23.73 20.58
N VAL A 160 -3.11 23.51 21.44
CA VAL A 160 -2.34 24.59 22.07
C VAL A 160 -1.06 24.83 21.27
N SER A 161 -0.88 26.06 20.81
CA SER A 161 0.29 26.50 20.06
C SER A 161 1.60 26.23 20.80
N PRO A 162 2.63 25.64 20.15
CA PRO A 162 3.93 25.43 20.77
C PRO A 162 4.69 26.75 21.02
N ALA A 163 5.56 26.74 22.04
CA ALA A 163 6.46 27.86 22.32
C ALA A 163 7.47 28.09 21.17
N ASN A 164 8.13 29.25 21.17
CA ASN A 164 9.11 29.57 20.13
C ASN A 164 10.24 28.52 20.09
N GLY A 165 10.58 28.04 18.90
CA GLY A 165 11.58 27.00 18.67
C GLY A 165 11.11 25.59 19.03
N LYS A 166 9.83 25.41 19.41
CA LYS A 166 9.23 24.12 19.77
C LYS A 166 8.23 23.65 18.72
N ARG A 167 7.96 22.36 18.74
CA ARG A 167 6.92 21.74 17.89
C ARG A 167 5.91 20.95 18.70
N LYS A 168 4.73 20.78 18.12
CA LYS A 168 3.70 19.85 18.59
C LYS A 168 3.13 19.09 17.42
N THR A 169 2.72 17.85 17.67
CA THR A 169 1.96 17.08 16.69
C THR A 169 0.50 16.98 17.10
N ILE A 170 -0.39 16.86 16.12
CA ILE A 170 -1.81 16.56 16.32
C ILE A 170 -2.29 15.63 15.22
N SER A 171 -3.01 14.58 15.58
CA SER A 171 -3.51 13.57 14.65
C SER A 171 -5.03 13.51 14.61
N PHE A 172 -5.56 13.22 13.43
CA PHE A 172 -6.98 13.06 13.15
C PHE A 172 -7.23 11.79 12.35
N TYR A 173 -8.37 11.14 12.56
CA TYR A 173 -8.88 10.12 11.64
C TYR A 173 -10.09 10.66 10.86
N TYR A 174 -10.23 10.28 9.60
CA TYR A 174 -11.40 10.64 8.80
C TYR A 174 -12.51 9.60 8.96
N ASP A 175 -13.68 10.01 9.45
CA ASP A 175 -14.84 9.11 9.69
C ASP A 175 -15.72 8.88 8.45
N GLY A 176 -15.39 9.52 7.32
CA GLY A 176 -16.20 9.56 6.11
C GLY A 176 -16.85 10.93 5.84
N THR A 177 -16.92 11.79 6.86
CA THR A 177 -17.46 13.16 6.80
C THR A 177 -16.55 14.19 7.48
N ASN A 178 -15.98 13.84 8.63
CA ASN A 178 -15.22 14.73 9.50
C ASN A 178 -13.84 14.17 9.82
N TRP A 179 -12.91 15.07 10.12
CA TRP A 179 -11.60 14.76 10.69
C TRP A 179 -11.70 14.82 12.21
N VAL A 180 -11.87 13.66 12.83
CA VAL A 180 -12.04 13.54 14.28
C VAL A 180 -10.69 13.43 14.96
N GLN A 181 -10.46 14.26 15.98
CA GLN A 181 -9.20 14.30 16.70
C GLN A 181 -8.91 12.96 17.40
N ILE A 182 -7.70 12.47 17.21
CA ILE A 182 -7.11 11.36 17.98
C ILE A 182 -6.39 11.94 19.20
N GLY A 183 -5.62 13.01 19.00
CA GLY A 183 -4.98 13.76 20.10
C GLY A 183 -3.74 14.53 19.65
N PRO A 184 -3.40 15.61 20.38
CA PRO A 184 -2.12 16.28 20.26
C PRO A 184 -1.05 15.68 21.18
N THR A 185 0.21 16.04 20.96
CA THR A 185 1.25 15.89 21.98
C THR A 185 0.95 16.78 23.18
N SER A 186 1.01 16.22 24.39
CA SER A 186 0.68 16.94 25.63
C SER A 186 1.65 18.08 25.95
N ALA A 187 2.93 17.89 25.66
CA ALA A 187 3.99 18.87 25.87
C ALA A 187 4.63 19.32 24.55
N ASP A 188 5.32 20.45 24.63
CA ASP A 188 6.21 20.93 23.57
C ASP A 188 7.40 19.99 23.43
N ILE A 189 7.79 19.71 22.19
CA ILE A 189 8.99 18.95 21.80
C ILE A 189 10.03 19.96 21.33
#